data_AF-A0A9P1FL20-F1
#
_entry.id   AF-A0A9P1FL20-F1
#
_cell.length_a   1.000
_cell.length_b   1.000
_cell.length_c   1.000
_cell.angle_alpha   90.00
_cell.angle_beta   90.00
_cell.angle_gamma   90.00
#
_symmetry.space_group_name_H-M   'P 1'
#
loop_
_entity.id
_entity.type
_entity.pdbx_description
1 polymer ?
#
loop_
_entity_poly.entity_id
_entity_poly.type
_entity_poly.pdbx_seq_one_letter_code
_entity_poly.pdbx_strand_id
1 'polypeptide(L)'
;GPSIHVAHIGDAGCLVASWNRHDSRVLYGTQDHKPDSPGERERLEAAGSEVRQVDVESFRIYIKGTNFPGLTMSRAFGDTACAGVLQEPHYHQMFVQPSDEFYAVIASDGIWEFIDYAKAVDLSAKKCRSQVAS
;
A
#
# COMPACT_ATOMS: atom_id res chain seq x y z
N GLY A 1 16.05 12.64 -15.74
CA GLY A 1 14.68 12.94 -16.25
C GLY A 1 13.75 13.17 -15.07
N PRO A 2 12.50 13.58 -15.30
CA PRO A 2 11.51 13.65 -14.23
C PRO A 2 11.32 12.27 -13.58
N SER A 3 11.08 12.26 -12.27
CA SER A 3 10.89 11.03 -11.50
C SER A 3 9.75 11.16 -10.50
N ILE A 4 9.08 10.06 -10.24
CA ILE A 4 8.04 9.92 -9.22
C ILE A 4 8.65 9.15 -8.04
N HIS A 5 8.39 9.64 -6.84
CA HIS A 5 8.92 9.09 -5.59
C HIS A 5 7.73 8.69 -4.71
N VAL A 6 7.64 7.41 -4.36
CA VAL A 6 6.58 6.89 -3.49
C VAL A 6 7.23 6.31 -2.24
N ALA A 7 6.85 6.81 -1.07
CA ALA A 7 7.21 6.26 0.23
C ALA A 7 5.92 5.98 0.99
N HIS A 8 5.71 4.75 1.45
CA HIS A 8 4.46 4.35 2.10
C HIS A 8 4.72 3.49 3.34
N ILE A 9 3.81 3.63 4.31
CA ILE A 9 3.77 2.92 5.59
C ILE A 9 2.31 2.55 5.83
N GLY A 10 2.08 1.35 6.36
CA GLY A 10 0.74 0.83 6.63
C GLY A 10 0.06 0.18 5.43
N ASP A 11 -1.27 0.31 5.38
CA ASP A 11 -2.21 -0.30 4.42
C ASP A 11 -3.00 0.74 3.61
N ALA A 12 -2.69 2.03 3.78
CA ALA A 12 -3.07 3.03 2.79
C ALA A 12 -2.29 2.78 1.49
N GLY A 13 -3.01 2.78 0.37
CA GLY A 13 -2.46 2.43 -0.93
C GLY A 13 -2.21 3.65 -1.81
N CYS A 14 -1.15 3.57 -2.62
CA CYS A 14 -0.86 4.47 -3.73
C CYS A 14 -0.72 3.69 -5.03
N LEU A 15 -1.59 4.01 -5.98
CA LEU A 15 -1.55 3.57 -7.36
C LEU A 15 -0.96 4.69 -8.22
N VAL A 16 0.07 4.39 -9.00
CA VAL A 16 0.54 5.25 -10.10
C VAL A 16 0.14 4.58 -11.42
N ALA A 17 -0.55 5.31 -12.28
CA ALA A 17 -1.04 4.81 -13.54
C ALA A 17 -0.66 5.75 -14.70
N SER A 18 -0.51 5.17 -15.88
CA SER A 18 -0.37 5.92 -17.13
C SER A 18 -1.58 5.68 -18.01
N TRP A 19 -1.92 6.68 -18.81
CA TRP A 19 -3.01 6.57 -19.78
C TRP A 19 -2.66 7.32 -21.07
N ASN A 20 -3.31 6.94 -22.16
CA ASN A 20 -3.33 7.68 -23.40
C ASN A 20 -4.71 7.52 -24.06
N ARG A 21 -4.86 8.02 -25.29
CA ARG A 21 -6.13 7.95 -26.04
C ARG A 21 -6.64 6.53 -26.28
N HIS A 22 -5.76 5.53 -26.32
CA HIS A 22 -6.05 4.15 -26.68
C HIS A 22 -5.95 3.17 -25.52
N ASP A 23 -5.16 3.47 -24.49
CA ASP A 23 -4.80 2.52 -23.44
C ASP A 23 -4.64 3.19 -22.06
N SER A 24 -4.68 2.39 -21.00
CA SER A 24 -4.36 2.77 -19.64
C SER A 24 -3.83 1.58 -18.86
N ARG A 25 -2.78 1.80 -18.07
CA ARG A 25 -2.10 0.73 -17.32
C ARG A 25 -1.62 1.20 -15.96
N VAL A 26 -1.55 0.24 -15.04
CA VAL A 26 -0.85 0.41 -13.76
C VAL A 26 0.65 0.47 -14.03
N LEU A 27 1.33 1.48 -13.50
CA LEU A 27 2.79 1.58 -13.51
C LEU A 27 3.38 1.08 -12.20
N TYR A 28 2.74 1.40 -11.07
CA TYR A 28 3.17 1.00 -9.75
C TYR A 28 1.98 0.95 -8.79
N GLY A 29 2.07 0.05 -7.82
CA GLY A 29 1.14 -0.07 -6.72
C GLY A 29 1.91 -0.43 -5.45
N THR A 30 1.58 0.22 -4.34
CA THR A 30 2.13 -0.13 -3.03
C THR A 30 1.67 -1.52 -2.58
N GLN A 31 2.42 -2.14 -1.67
CA GLN A 31 2.06 -3.42 -1.08
C GLN A 31 1.81 -3.23 0.41
N ASP A 32 0.64 -3.64 0.88
CA ASP A 32 0.26 -3.50 2.29
C ASP A 32 1.31 -4.11 3.21
N HIS A 33 1.60 -3.41 4.31
CA HIS A 33 2.46 -3.92 5.37
C HIS A 33 1.67 -4.86 6.29
N LYS A 34 1.33 -6.05 5.78
CA LYS A 34 0.53 -7.04 6.53
C LYS A 34 1.39 -7.79 7.55
N PRO A 35 0.88 -8.04 8.77
CA PRO A 35 1.61 -8.76 9.81
C PRO A 35 2.11 -10.16 9.42
N ASP A 36 1.42 -10.83 8.50
CA ASP A 36 1.74 -12.20 8.04
C ASP A 36 2.65 -12.25 6.82
N SER A 37 2.97 -11.11 6.20
CA SER A 37 3.93 -11.07 5.09
C SER A 37 5.28 -11.65 5.54
N PRO A 38 5.94 -12.54 4.76
CA PRO A 38 7.05 -13.36 5.26
C PRO A 38 8.13 -12.60 6.04
N GLY A 39 8.67 -11.51 5.48
CA GLY A 39 9.71 -10.71 6.14
C GLY A 39 9.19 -9.78 7.25
N GLU A 40 7.91 -9.39 7.20
CA GLU A 40 7.29 -8.61 8.26
C GLU A 40 7.05 -9.49 9.49
N ARG A 41 6.50 -10.70 9.28
CA ARG A 41 6.25 -11.69 10.33
C ARG A 41 7.53 -12.14 11.01
N GLU A 42 8.53 -12.51 10.23
CA GLU A 42 9.84 -12.94 10.74
C GLU A 42 10.43 -11.85 11.65
N ARG A 43 10.41 -10.60 11.21
CA ARG A 43 10.90 -9.47 12.00
C ARG A 43 10.10 -9.28 13.29
N LEU A 44 8.77 -9.31 13.22
CA LEU A 44 7.89 -9.11 14.38
C LEU A 44 8.11 -10.20 15.44
N GLU A 45 8.17 -11.46 15.02
CA GLU A 45 8.38 -12.61 15.91
C GLU A 45 9.79 -12.61 16.50
N ALA A 46 10.82 -12.28 15.69
CA ALA A 46 12.20 -12.14 16.16
C ALA A 46 12.37 -10.99 17.18
N ALA A 47 11.58 -9.92 17.04
CA ALA A 47 11.56 -8.80 17.98
C ALA A 47 10.76 -9.09 19.27
N GLY A 48 10.08 -10.24 19.36
CA GLY A 48 9.36 -10.68 20.56
C GLY A 48 7.85 -10.40 20.55
N SER A 49 7.30 -9.88 19.45
CA SER A 49 5.85 -9.76 19.26
C SER A 49 5.24 -11.07 18.78
N GLU A 50 3.93 -11.22 18.98
CA GLU A 50 3.16 -12.38 18.53
C GLU A 50 2.26 -11.99 17.36
N VAL A 51 2.44 -12.65 16.21
CA VAL A 51 1.55 -12.52 15.06
C VAL A 51 0.51 -13.64 15.12
N ARG A 52 -0.76 -13.27 15.27
CA ARG A 52 -1.87 -14.21 15.42
C ARG A 52 -2.91 -14.02 14.31
N GLN A 53 -3.34 -15.11 13.71
CA GLN A 53 -4.51 -15.12 12.83
C GLN A 53 -5.78 -14.96 13.67
N VAL A 54 -6.59 -13.95 13.38
CA VAL A 54 -7.87 -13.69 14.08
C VAL A 54 -9.09 -14.08 13.24
N ASP A 55 -8.97 -14.03 11.91
CA ASP A 55 -9.98 -14.47 10.94
C ASP A 55 -9.31 -15.12 9.71
N VAL A 56 -10.10 -15.61 8.76
CA VAL A 56 -9.61 -16.31 7.55
C VAL A 56 -8.50 -15.54 6.82
N GLU A 57 -8.62 -14.21 6.74
CA GLU A 57 -7.68 -13.35 6.00
C GLU A 57 -7.08 -12.22 6.86
N SER A 58 -7.21 -12.31 8.20
CA SER A 58 -6.80 -11.23 9.10
C SER A 58 -5.81 -11.72 10.14
N PHE A 59 -4.67 -11.02 10.20
CA PHE A 59 -3.64 -11.21 11.20
C PHE A 59 -3.46 -9.94 12.02
N ARG A 60 -3.16 -10.12 13.31
CA ARG A 60 -2.97 -9.03 14.26
C ARG A 60 -1.68 -9.23 15.05
N ILE A 61 -1.11 -8.11 15.50
CA ILE A 61 0.13 -8.09 16.29
C ILE A 61 -0.21 -7.83 17.75
N TYR A 62 0.27 -8.71 18.63
CA TYR A 62 0.07 -8.64 20.06
C TYR A 62 1.40 -8.64 20.82
N ILE A 63 1.35 -8.13 22.05
CA ILE A 63 2.35 -8.46 23.06
C ILE A 63 2.18 -9.94 23.38
N LYS A 64 3.28 -10.70 23.33
CA LYS A 64 3.27 -12.16 23.48
C LYS A 64 2.52 -12.60 24.74
N GLY A 65 1.56 -13.51 24.56
CA GLY A 65 0.74 -14.04 25.65
C GLY A 65 -0.39 -13.12 26.12
N THR A 66 -0.69 -12.05 25.37
CA THR A 66 -1.79 -11.13 25.67
C THR A 66 -2.75 -11.00 24.48
N ASN A 67 -3.84 -10.26 24.67
CA ASN A 67 -4.76 -9.82 23.62
C ASN A 67 -4.65 -8.32 23.33
N PHE A 68 -3.57 -7.67 23.76
CA PHE A 68 -3.32 -6.24 23.55
C PHE A 68 -2.07 -6.03 22.68
N PRO A 69 -2.02 -4.97 21.84
CA PRO A 69 -3.12 -4.08 21.46
C PRO A 69 -3.95 -4.65 20.28
N GLY A 70 -3.43 -5.61 19.53
CA GLY A 70 -4.07 -6.12 18.31
C GLY A 70 -3.89 -5.19 17.11
N LEU A 71 -2.64 -4.81 16.80
CA LEU A 71 -2.35 -3.93 15.66
C LEU A 71 -2.65 -4.62 14.33
N THR A 72 -3.05 -3.83 13.35
CA THR A 72 -3.51 -4.30 12.04
C THR A 72 -2.39 -4.38 11.00
N MET A 73 -1.30 -3.64 11.21
CA MET A 73 -0.21 -3.46 10.26
C MET A 73 1.16 -3.62 10.94
N SER A 74 2.16 -4.06 10.17
CA SER A 74 3.53 -4.27 10.63
C SER A 74 4.42 -3.02 10.54
N ARG A 75 3.92 -1.95 9.93
CA ARG A 75 4.58 -0.64 9.87
C ARG A 75 3.55 0.46 10.07
N ALA A 76 3.81 1.36 11.01
CA ALA A 76 2.93 2.46 11.36
C ALA A 76 3.68 3.53 12.15
N PHE A 77 3.18 4.76 12.09
CA PHE A 77 3.62 5.81 13.00
C PHE A 77 2.86 5.69 14.33
N GLY A 78 3.56 5.84 15.46
CA GLY A 78 2.94 5.89 16.79
C GLY A 78 2.65 4.55 17.47
N ASP A 79 2.62 3.45 16.72
CA ASP A 79 2.33 2.09 17.23
C ASP A 79 3.52 1.47 17.97
N THR A 80 3.77 1.94 19.18
CA THR A 80 4.96 1.60 19.98
C THR A 80 4.75 0.45 20.96
N ALA A 81 3.53 -0.08 21.08
CA ALA A 81 3.18 -1.13 22.04
C ALA A 81 3.76 -2.51 21.68
N CYS A 82 4.04 -2.76 20.40
CA CYS A 82 4.60 -4.01 19.90
C CYS A 82 5.99 -3.79 19.32
N ALA A 83 6.92 -4.71 19.61
CA ALA A 83 8.27 -4.65 19.07
C ALA A 83 8.27 -5.08 17.59
N GLY A 84 9.21 -4.53 16.81
CA GLY A 84 9.35 -4.87 15.39
C GLY A 84 8.35 -4.17 14.46
N VAL A 85 7.44 -3.34 14.98
CA VAL A 85 6.64 -2.42 14.15
C VAL A 85 7.55 -1.27 13.69
N LEU A 86 7.71 -1.10 12.38
CA LEU A 86 8.66 -0.12 11.83
C LEU A 86 7.97 1.18 11.43
N GLN A 87 8.77 2.26 11.49
CA GLN A 87 8.42 3.57 10.94
C GLN A 87 9.17 3.83 9.62
N GLU A 88 9.92 2.85 9.13
CA GLU A 88 10.67 2.95 7.88
C GLU A 88 9.74 2.64 6.69
N PRO A 89 9.55 3.59 5.76
CA PRO A 89 8.68 3.38 4.61
C PRO A 89 9.29 2.39 3.62
N HIS A 90 8.44 1.69 2.88
CA HIS A 90 8.86 1.12 1.60
C HIS A 90 8.89 2.23 0.55
N TYR A 91 10.09 2.48 0.03
CA TYR A 91 10.39 3.51 -0.96
C TYR A 91 10.55 2.92 -2.36
N HIS A 92 9.96 3.59 -3.35
CA HIS A 92 10.12 3.28 -4.76
C HIS A 92 10.32 4.55 -5.58
N GLN A 93 11.28 4.51 -6.51
CA GLN A 93 11.54 5.56 -7.48
C GLN A 93 11.23 5.07 -8.88
N MET A 94 10.46 5.85 -9.62
CA MET A 94 10.14 5.59 -11.02
C MET A 94 10.64 6.73 -11.88
N PHE A 95 11.32 6.40 -12.98
CA PHE A 95 11.64 7.38 -14.02
C PHE A 95 10.49 7.42 -15.01
N VAL A 96 10.10 8.63 -15.40
CA VAL A 96 9.05 8.85 -16.41
C VAL A 96 9.60 9.69 -17.56
N GLN A 97 9.07 9.48 -18.75
CA GLN A 97 9.38 10.34 -19.88
C GLN A 97 8.58 11.63 -19.79
N PRO A 98 9.11 12.78 -20.25
CA PRO A 98 8.36 14.04 -20.29
C PRO A 98 7.07 13.97 -21.12
N SER A 99 6.96 13.01 -22.03
CA SER A 99 5.78 12.75 -22.87
C SER A 99 4.76 11.82 -22.22
N ASP A 100 5.06 11.23 -21.07
CA ASP A 100 4.16 10.29 -20.41
C ASP A 100 3.06 11.05 -19.67
N GLU A 101 1.82 10.70 -19.96
CA GLU A 101 0.66 11.12 -19.16
C GLU A 101 0.47 10.12 -18.02
N PHE A 102 0.45 10.62 -16.78
CA PHE A 102 0.29 9.80 -15.59
C PHE A 102 -0.51 10.52 -14.50
N TYR A 103 -1.09 9.73 -13.60
CA TYR A 103 -1.77 10.21 -12.40
C TYR A 103 -1.54 9.22 -11.26
N ALA A 104 -1.76 9.70 -10.04
CA ALA A 104 -1.76 8.85 -8.86
C ALA A 104 -3.14 8.85 -8.21
N VAL A 105 -3.52 7.71 -7.65
CA VAL A 105 -4.67 7.56 -6.75
C VAL A 105 -4.13 7.13 -5.40
N ILE A 106 -4.36 7.96 -4.39
CA ILE A 106 -3.99 7.68 -3.00
C ILE A 106 -5.29 7.58 -2.21
N ALA A 107 -5.47 6.47 -1.52
CA ALA A 107 -6.65 6.24 -0.69
C ALA A 107 -6.30 5.33 0.50
N SER A 108 -7.17 5.34 1.51
CA SER A 108 -7.11 4.37 2.60
C SER A 108 -7.61 2.99 2.15
N ASP A 109 -7.39 2.00 3.01
CA ASP A 109 -7.92 0.64 2.92
C ASP A 109 -9.42 0.57 2.59
N GLY A 110 -10.24 1.49 3.12
CA GLY A 110 -11.69 1.56 2.83
C GLY A 110 -12.06 1.72 1.35
N ILE A 111 -11.10 2.00 0.46
CA ILE A 111 -11.27 1.88 -1.00
C ILE A 111 -10.62 0.60 -1.52
N TRP A 112 -9.37 0.34 -1.12
CA TRP A 112 -8.54 -0.74 -1.67
C TRP A 112 -9.00 -2.14 -1.28
N GLU A 113 -9.78 -2.28 -0.20
CA GLU A 113 -10.42 -3.55 0.17
C GLU A 113 -11.51 -3.98 -0.82
N PHE A 114 -12.07 -3.04 -1.60
CA PHE A 114 -13.17 -3.31 -2.55
C PHE A 114 -12.78 -3.16 -4.02
N ILE A 115 -11.72 -2.41 -4.31
CA ILE A 115 -11.33 -2.05 -5.67
C ILE A 115 -9.84 -2.32 -5.86
N ASP A 116 -9.49 -3.31 -6.68
CA ASP A 116 -8.10 -3.53 -7.05
C ASP A 116 -7.56 -2.41 -7.97
N TYR A 117 -6.23 -2.32 -8.08
CA TYR A 117 -5.58 -1.28 -8.87
C TYR A 117 -5.94 -1.32 -10.36
N ALA A 118 -6.14 -2.49 -10.94
CA ALA A 118 -6.53 -2.60 -12.35
C ALA A 118 -7.94 -2.01 -12.57
N LYS A 119 -8.86 -2.30 -11.66
CA LYS A 119 -10.22 -1.75 -11.69
C LYS A 119 -10.24 -0.25 -11.43
N ALA A 120 -9.41 0.24 -10.51
CA ALA A 120 -9.26 1.67 -10.26
C ALA A 120 -8.78 2.41 -11.52
N VAL A 121 -7.82 1.84 -12.27
CA VAL A 121 -7.39 2.39 -13.58
C VAL A 121 -8.52 2.41 -14.60
N ASP A 122 -9.28 1.30 -14.75
CA ASP A 122 -10.42 1.24 -15.68
C ASP A 122 -11.46 2.34 -15.41
N LEU A 123 -11.73 2.63 -14.13
CA LEU A 123 -12.67 3.65 -13.71
C LEU A 123 -12.13 5.07 -13.93
N SER A 124 -10.90 5.35 -13.51
CA SER A 124 -10.32 6.69 -13.52
C SER A 124 -9.82 7.13 -14.91
N ALA A 125 -9.22 6.23 -15.70
CA ALA A 125 -8.69 6.57 -17.02
C ALA A 125 -9.78 7.03 -18.01
N LYS A 126 -11.02 6.51 -17.88
CA LYS A 126 -12.17 6.99 -18.68
C LYS A 126 -12.43 8.48 -18.45
N LYS A 127 -12.32 8.94 -17.20
CA LYS A 127 -12.54 10.33 -16.83
C LYS A 127 -11.41 11.22 -17.36
N CYS A 128 -10.16 10.78 -17.24
CA CYS A 128 -9.00 11.51 -17.78
C CYS A 128 -9.12 11.71 -19.30
N ARG A 129 -9.51 10.67 -20.05
CA ARG A 129 -9.76 10.79 -21.50
C ARG A 129 -10.83 11.82 -21.85
N SER A 130 -11.90 11.92 -21.06
CA SER A 130 -12.98 12.89 -21.33
C SER A 130 -12.59 14.34 -21.08
N GLN A 131 -11.64 14.61 -20.17
CA GLN A 131 -11.19 15.97 -19.85
C GLN A 131 -10.25 16.57 -20.90
N VAL A 132 -9.55 15.73 -21.68
CA VAL A 132 -8.65 16.19 -22.75
C VAL A 132 -9.38 16.37 -24.10
N ALA A 133 -10.60 15.84 -24.23
CA ALA A 133 -11.41 15.97 -25.43
C ALA A 133 -12.31 17.23 -25.45
N SER A 134 -12.32 18.00 -24.37
CA SER A 134 -13.06 19.27 -24.18
C SER A 134 -12.13 20.46 -24.23
#